data_AF-A0A644Z636-F1
#
_entry.id   AF-A0A644Z636-F1
#
_cell.length_a   1.000
_cell.length_b   1.000
_cell.length_c   1.000
_cell.angle_alpha   90.00
_cell.angle_beta   90.00
_cell.angle_gamma   90.00
#
_symmetry.space_group_name_H-M   'P 1'
#
loop_
_entity.id
_entity.type
_entity.pdbx_description
1 polymer ?
#
loop_
_entity_poly.entity_id
_entity_poly.type
_entity_poly.pdbx_seq_one_letter_code
_entity_poly.pdbx_strand_id
1 'polypeptide(L)'
;MAKLMRQVMMTLKLLPGFMGMSLAKKINPTYPPDDLQPWLRSKQRLSSDFLNLMTELDFQEDSPFEAFNKVEVPVLLFIGDKEKMSIVSEDTAAKIAALNPRVQVAHLAGASHDIRRTRFEGYMPALKAFLHQVYA
;
A
#
# COMPACT_ATOMS: atom_id res chain seq x y z
N MET A 1 -8.50 12.59 -3.57
CA MET A 1 -7.23 11.82 -3.49
C MET A 1 -6.41 11.89 -4.79
N ALA A 2 -6.99 11.56 -5.95
CA ALA A 2 -6.25 11.45 -7.23
C ALA A 2 -5.51 12.72 -7.68
N LYS A 3 -6.12 13.90 -7.59
CA LYS A 3 -5.47 15.18 -7.94
C LYS A 3 -4.21 15.46 -7.13
N LEU A 4 -4.26 15.22 -5.81
CA LEU A 4 -3.12 15.37 -4.91
C LEU A 4 -2.01 14.36 -5.26
N MET A 5 -2.38 13.10 -5.48
CA MET A 5 -1.43 12.04 -5.86
C MET A 5 -0.72 12.36 -7.18
N ARG A 6 -1.46 12.85 -8.19
CA ARG A 6 -0.89 13.35 -9.46
C ARG A 6 0.15 14.44 -9.20
N GLN A 7 -0.18 15.43 -8.38
CA GLN A 7 0.71 16.56 -8.10
C GLN A 7 2.01 16.10 -7.40
N VAL A 8 1.90 15.22 -6.41
CA VAL A 8 3.05 14.63 -5.71
C VAL A 8 3.94 13.83 -6.69
N MET A 9 3.34 12.99 -7.53
CA MET A 9 4.09 12.19 -8.50
C MET A 9 4.77 13.05 -9.58
N MET A 10 4.10 14.08 -10.08
CA MET A 10 4.69 15.05 -11.03
C MET A 10 5.87 15.80 -10.40
N THR A 11 5.76 16.15 -9.12
CA THR A 11 6.84 16.82 -8.37
C THR A 11 8.06 15.90 -8.24
N LEU A 12 7.86 14.66 -7.80
CA LEU A 12 8.93 13.64 -7.70
C LEU A 12 9.56 13.35 -9.06
N LYS A 13 8.76 13.39 -10.14
CA LYS A 13 9.23 13.14 -11.50
C LYS A 13 10.19 14.21 -12.02
N LEU A 14 9.89 15.49 -11.73
CA LEU A 14 10.64 16.63 -12.26
C LEU A 14 11.80 17.07 -11.36
N LEU A 15 11.83 16.62 -10.10
CA LEU A 15 12.88 16.98 -9.15
C LEU A 15 14.26 16.49 -9.62
N PRO A 16 15.30 17.37 -9.56
CA PRO A 16 16.68 16.96 -9.76
C PRO A 16 17.07 15.83 -8.79
N GLY A 17 17.91 14.89 -9.24
CA GLY A 17 18.19 13.66 -8.50
C GLY A 17 18.65 13.85 -7.05
N PHE A 18 19.50 14.85 -6.78
CA PHE A 18 20.00 15.11 -5.41
C PHE A 18 18.89 15.62 -4.46
N MET A 19 18.01 16.50 -4.94
CA MET A 19 16.83 16.94 -4.17
C MET A 19 15.83 15.80 -4.01
N GLY A 20 15.61 15.04 -5.08
CA GLY A 20 14.75 13.86 -5.08
C GLY A 20 15.19 12.81 -4.06
N MET A 21 16.50 12.55 -3.93
CA MET A 21 17.04 11.63 -2.94
C MET A 21 16.83 12.12 -1.50
N SER A 22 17.02 13.42 -1.27
CA SER A 22 16.77 14.04 0.03
C SER A 22 15.30 13.93 0.43
N LEU A 23 14.39 14.14 -0.53
CA LEU A 23 12.95 13.97 -0.33
C LEU A 23 12.57 12.50 -0.14
N ALA A 24 13.16 11.58 -0.92
CA ALA A 24 12.92 10.13 -0.81
C ALA A 24 13.27 9.61 0.59
N LYS A 25 14.40 10.06 1.16
CA LYS A 25 14.80 9.71 2.53
C LYS A 25 13.84 10.25 3.60
N LYS A 26 13.25 11.44 3.37
CA LYS A 26 12.25 12.02 4.28
C LYS A 26 10.90 11.28 4.21
N ILE A 27 10.47 10.92 3.01
CA ILE A 27 9.19 10.23 2.78
C ILE A 27 9.28 8.78 3.26
N ASN A 28 10.42 8.11 3.03
CA ASN A 28 10.63 6.71 3.34
C ASN A 28 11.80 6.52 4.32
N PRO A 29 11.67 7.03 5.57
CA PRO A 29 12.78 7.04 6.53
C PRO A 29 13.24 5.64 6.96
N THR A 30 12.37 4.63 6.78
CA THR A 30 12.62 3.24 7.17
C THR A 30 13.12 2.38 6.03
N TYR A 31 13.27 2.91 4.81
CA TYR A 31 13.72 2.11 3.68
C TYR A 31 15.23 1.88 3.75
N PRO A 32 15.72 0.70 3.34
CA PRO A 32 17.13 0.49 3.11
C PRO A 32 17.70 1.56 2.17
N PRO A 33 18.93 2.07 2.40
CA PRO A 33 19.54 3.08 1.54
C PRO A 33 19.55 2.71 0.05
N ASP A 34 19.81 1.44 -0.24
CA ASP A 34 19.91 0.90 -1.60
C ASP A 34 18.57 0.87 -2.34
N ASP A 35 17.45 0.97 -1.63
CA ASP A 35 16.11 1.02 -2.22
C ASP A 35 15.66 2.44 -2.59
N LEU A 36 16.26 3.47 -2.00
CA LEU A 36 15.82 4.85 -2.20
C LEU A 36 16.07 5.34 -3.63
N GLN A 37 17.22 5.01 -4.21
CA GLN A 37 17.55 5.43 -5.57
C GLN A 37 16.69 4.70 -6.63
N PRO A 38 16.51 3.37 -6.59
CA PRO A 38 15.55 2.67 -7.45
C PRO A 38 14.13 3.20 -7.31
N TRP A 39 13.68 3.47 -6.08
CA TRP A 39 12.36 4.05 -5.82
C TRP A 39 12.20 5.42 -6.49
N LEU A 40 13.16 6.33 -6.32
CA LEU A 40 13.14 7.65 -6.95
C LEU A 40 13.14 7.54 -8.49
N ARG A 41 14.01 6.69 -9.05
CA ARG A 41 14.08 6.45 -10.50
C ARG A 41 12.76 5.92 -11.04
N SER A 42 12.07 5.05 -10.31
CA SER A 42 10.73 4.59 -10.66
C SER A 42 9.73 5.75 -10.75
N LYS A 43 9.73 6.67 -9.78
CA LYS A 43 8.86 7.87 -9.82
C LYS A 43 9.18 8.79 -11.00
N GLN A 44 10.46 8.96 -11.34
CA GLN A 44 10.90 9.76 -12.50
C GLN A 44 10.53 9.15 -13.85
N ARG A 45 10.48 7.81 -13.92
CA ARG A 45 10.14 7.07 -15.14
C ARG A 45 8.64 6.89 -15.35
N LEU A 46 7.80 7.28 -14.38
CA LEU A 46 6.35 7.17 -14.50
C LEU A 46 5.85 7.96 -15.72
N SER A 47 4.96 7.36 -16.51
CA SER A 47 4.42 8.00 -17.73
C SER A 47 3.64 9.26 -17.39
N SER A 48 3.92 10.36 -18.11
CA SER A 48 3.15 11.59 -17.98
C SER A 48 1.69 11.41 -18.44
N ASP A 49 1.47 10.58 -19.46
CA ASP A 49 0.13 10.30 -19.98
C ASP A 49 -0.70 9.57 -18.93
N PHE A 50 -0.11 8.57 -18.25
CA PHE A 50 -0.75 7.92 -17.11
C PHE A 50 -1.10 8.91 -16.01
N LEU A 51 -0.19 9.84 -15.68
CA LEU A 51 -0.43 10.85 -14.66
C LEU A 51 -1.57 11.81 -15.01
N ASN A 52 -1.76 12.12 -16.29
CA ASN A 52 -2.90 12.91 -16.75
C ASN A 52 -4.21 12.12 -16.69
N LEU A 53 -4.17 10.84 -17.10
CA LEU A 53 -5.33 9.95 -17.01
C LEU A 53 -5.78 9.69 -15.57
N MET A 54 -4.89 9.68 -14.57
CA MET A 54 -5.26 9.46 -13.17
C MET A 54 -6.33 10.43 -12.63
N THR A 55 -6.44 11.64 -13.19
CA THR A 55 -7.50 12.58 -12.79
C THR A 55 -8.84 12.35 -13.47
N GLU A 56 -8.84 11.56 -14.53
CA GLU A 56 -10.01 11.17 -15.33
C GLU A 56 -10.50 9.77 -14.94
N LEU A 57 -9.61 8.91 -14.41
CA LEU A 57 -9.98 7.64 -13.81
C LEU A 57 -10.86 7.89 -12.59
N ASP A 58 -12.15 7.61 -12.75
CA ASP A 58 -13.05 7.54 -11.62
C ASP A 58 -12.82 6.21 -10.91
N PHE A 59 -12.15 6.26 -9.76
CA PHE A 59 -12.02 5.11 -8.86
C PHE A 59 -13.31 4.86 -8.06
N GLN A 60 -14.46 5.35 -8.54
CA GLN A 60 -15.79 4.89 -8.13
C GLN A 60 -16.01 3.48 -8.68
N GLU A 61 -15.29 2.51 -8.15
CA GLU A 61 -15.85 1.16 -8.12
C GLU A 61 -17.04 1.18 -7.16
N ASP A 62 -18.11 0.47 -7.57
CA ASP A 62 -19.17 0.03 -6.68
C ASP A 62 -18.55 -0.47 -5.37
N SER A 63 -19.17 -0.11 -4.24
CA SER A 63 -18.74 -0.39 -2.87
C SER A 63 -17.69 -1.52 -2.79
N PRO A 64 -16.40 -1.25 -2.49
CA PRO A 64 -15.32 -2.25 -2.58
C PRO A 64 -15.57 -3.50 -1.72
N PHE A 65 -16.54 -3.40 -0.81
CA PHE A 65 -17.07 -4.44 0.04
C PHE A 65 -17.84 -5.53 -0.71
N GLU A 66 -18.50 -5.24 -1.83
CA GLU A 66 -19.28 -6.24 -2.59
C GLU A 66 -18.39 -7.33 -3.17
N ALA A 67 -17.18 -6.96 -3.60
CA ALA A 67 -16.20 -7.92 -4.10
C ALA A 67 -15.84 -8.97 -3.04
N PHE A 68 -15.75 -8.57 -1.76
CA PHE A 68 -15.43 -9.47 -0.66
C PHE A 68 -16.52 -10.51 -0.40
N ASN A 69 -17.80 -10.23 -0.70
CA ASN A 69 -18.88 -11.24 -0.58
C ASN A 69 -18.71 -12.40 -1.56
N LYS A 70 -18.03 -12.17 -2.70
CA LYS A 70 -17.82 -13.18 -3.75
C LYS A 70 -16.57 -14.01 -3.53
N VAL A 71 -15.79 -13.73 -2.48
CA VAL A 71 -14.55 -14.46 -2.21
C VAL A 71 -14.82 -15.76 -1.45
N GLU A 72 -14.52 -16.89 -2.08
CA GLU A 72 -14.82 -18.22 -1.55
C GLU A 72 -13.62 -18.92 -0.89
N VAL A 73 -12.41 -18.37 -1.03
CA VAL A 73 -11.17 -18.93 -0.48
C VAL A 73 -10.74 -18.22 0.81
N PRO A 74 -9.94 -18.86 1.68
CA PRO A 74 -9.33 -18.19 2.82
C PRO A 74 -8.48 -16.98 2.38
N VAL A 75 -8.61 -15.85 3.07
CA VAL A 75 -7.88 -14.62 2.76
C VAL A 75 -7.18 -14.10 4.02
N LEU A 76 -5.92 -13.70 3.86
CA LEU A 76 -5.20 -12.90 4.84
C LEU A 76 -5.08 -11.45 4.36
N LEU A 77 -5.73 -10.53 5.06
CA LEU A 77 -5.66 -9.09 4.81
C LEU A 77 -4.65 -8.44 5.76
N PHE A 78 -3.53 -7.97 5.22
CA PHE A 78 -2.56 -7.19 5.98
C PHE A 78 -2.96 -5.71 5.98
N ILE A 79 -2.93 -5.10 7.17
CA ILE A 79 -3.10 -3.65 7.32
C ILE A 79 -1.97 -3.05 8.16
N GLY A 80 -1.68 -1.79 7.90
CA GLY A 80 -0.80 -0.95 8.74
C GLY A 80 -1.56 0.23 9.32
N ASP A 81 -0.82 1.22 9.81
CA ASP A 81 -1.38 2.40 10.46
C ASP A 81 -1.70 3.49 9.44
N LYS A 82 -2.87 4.12 9.57
CA LYS A 82 -3.31 5.20 8.67
C LYS A 82 -2.37 6.40 8.74
N GLU A 83 -1.88 6.70 9.94
CA GLU A 83 -0.92 7.76 10.26
C GLU A 83 0.44 7.51 9.60
N LYS A 84 0.72 6.25 9.22
CA LYS A 84 1.93 5.85 8.48
C LYS A 84 1.65 5.63 7.01
N MET A 85 0.56 6.19 6.47
CA MET A 85 0.16 6.09 5.06
C MET A 85 -0.30 4.69 4.62
N SER A 86 -0.85 3.87 5.54
CA SER A 86 -1.58 2.65 5.17
C SER A 86 -2.86 2.99 4.40
N ILE A 87 -3.20 2.15 3.40
CA ILE A 87 -4.35 2.38 2.53
C ILE A 87 -5.66 1.95 3.19
N VAL A 88 -5.65 0.89 4.00
CA VAL A 88 -6.85 0.34 4.66
C VAL A 88 -6.81 0.72 6.15
N SER A 89 -7.92 1.24 6.69
CA SER A 89 -8.05 1.49 8.14
C SER A 89 -8.50 0.23 8.87
N GLU A 90 -8.28 0.19 10.18
CA GLU A 90 -8.81 -0.87 11.05
C GLU A 90 -10.34 -0.97 10.95
N ASP A 91 -11.07 0.16 10.96
CA ASP A 91 -12.53 0.17 10.77
C ASP A 91 -12.95 -0.45 9.42
N THR A 92 -12.23 -0.13 8.34
CA THR A 92 -12.49 -0.73 7.02
C THR A 92 -12.21 -2.22 7.03
N ALA A 93 -11.12 -2.65 7.66
CA ALA A 93 -10.76 -4.07 7.76
C ALA A 93 -11.76 -4.86 8.61
N ALA A 94 -12.25 -4.27 9.71
CA ALA A 94 -13.29 -4.86 10.55
C ALA A 94 -14.60 -5.06 9.77
N LYS A 95 -15.00 -4.07 8.96
CA LYS A 95 -16.16 -4.20 8.05
C LYS A 95 -15.97 -5.33 7.05
N ILE A 96 -14.79 -5.45 6.44
CA ILE A 96 -14.46 -6.54 5.50
C ILE A 96 -14.55 -7.91 6.20
N ALA A 97 -13.97 -8.05 7.39
CA ALA A 97 -13.99 -9.30 8.16
C ALA A 97 -15.41 -9.69 8.61
N ALA A 98 -16.26 -8.70 8.93
CA ALA A 98 -17.66 -8.93 9.27
C ALA A 98 -18.49 -9.37 8.05
N LEU A 99 -18.14 -8.89 6.85
CA LEU A 99 -18.81 -9.26 5.60
C LEU A 99 -18.44 -10.67 5.13
N ASN A 100 -17.18 -11.07 5.27
CA ASN A 100 -16.72 -12.39 4.86
C ASN A 100 -15.89 -13.06 5.97
N PRO A 101 -16.41 -14.11 6.64
CA PRO A 101 -15.72 -14.80 7.73
C PRO A 101 -14.45 -15.54 7.29
N ARG A 102 -14.20 -15.68 5.98
CA ARG A 102 -12.96 -16.25 5.44
C ARG A 102 -11.81 -15.24 5.44
N VAL A 103 -12.08 -13.96 5.69
CA VAL A 103 -11.06 -12.92 5.76
C VAL A 103 -10.52 -12.83 7.18
N GLN A 104 -9.23 -13.13 7.33
CA GLN A 104 -8.47 -12.90 8.54
C GLN A 104 -7.69 -11.60 8.41
N VAL A 105 -7.75 -10.74 9.42
CA VAL A 105 -7.03 -9.45 9.42
C VAL A 105 -5.77 -9.57 10.26
N ALA A 106 -4.63 -9.23 9.66
CA ALA A 106 -3.36 -9.07 10.35
C ALA A 106 -2.95 -7.60 10.35
N HIS A 107 -3.13 -6.93 11.49
CA HIS A 107 -2.65 -5.57 11.69
C HIS A 107 -1.19 -5.58 12.14
N LEU A 108 -0.33 -4.96 11.35
CA LEU A 108 1.08 -4.77 11.64
C LEU A 108 1.34 -3.33 12.06
N ALA A 109 1.35 -3.09 13.37
CA ALA A 109 1.52 -1.76 13.95
C ALA A 109 2.75 -1.02 13.38
N GLY A 110 2.53 0.21 12.95
CA GLY A 110 3.51 1.10 12.34
C GLY A 110 3.91 0.76 10.90
N ALA A 111 3.24 -0.19 10.24
CA ALA A 111 3.43 -0.43 8.81
C ALA A 111 2.83 0.70 7.96
N SER A 112 3.47 1.03 6.85
CA SER A 112 2.92 1.92 5.81
C SER A 112 2.19 1.11 4.75
N HIS A 113 1.81 1.72 3.61
CA HIS A 113 1.32 0.98 2.44
C HIS A 113 2.33 -0.04 1.89
N ASP A 114 3.63 0.18 2.09
CA ASP A 114 4.70 -0.76 1.71
C ASP A 114 5.05 -1.69 2.89
N ILE A 115 4.03 -2.40 3.39
CA ILE A 115 4.07 -3.22 4.61
C ILE A 115 5.28 -4.16 4.64
N ARG A 116 5.61 -4.79 3.50
CA ARG A 116 6.73 -5.75 3.38
C ARG A 116 8.10 -5.10 3.61
N ARG A 117 8.24 -3.80 3.33
CA ARG A 117 9.48 -3.03 3.57
C ARG A 117 9.53 -2.51 4.99
N THR A 118 8.39 -2.07 5.53
CA THR A 118 8.36 -1.42 6.85
C THR A 118 8.25 -2.39 8.02
N ARG A 119 7.63 -3.56 7.83
CA ARG A 119 7.32 -4.54 8.88
C ARG A 119 7.51 -5.98 8.41
N PHE A 120 8.64 -6.23 7.74
CA PHE A 120 8.99 -7.58 7.26
C PHE A 120 8.95 -8.63 8.39
N GLU A 121 9.50 -8.27 9.56
CA GLU A 121 9.54 -9.13 10.75
C GLU A 121 8.16 -9.55 11.25
N GLY A 122 7.13 -8.71 11.07
CA GLY A 122 5.75 -9.07 11.42
C GLY A 122 5.02 -9.76 10.26
N TYR A 123 5.35 -9.38 9.03
CA TYR A 123 4.72 -9.90 7.81
C TYR A 123 4.97 -11.39 7.61
N MET A 124 6.23 -11.82 7.66
CA MET A 124 6.59 -13.21 7.33
C MET A 124 6.03 -14.23 8.33
N PRO A 125 6.09 -14.03 9.66
CA PRO A 125 5.48 -14.95 10.61
C PRO A 125 3.96 -15.05 10.45
N ALA A 126 3.26 -13.92 10.29
CA ALA A 126 1.81 -13.90 10.09
C ALA A 126 1.41 -14.64 8.80
N LEU A 127 2.15 -14.42 7.71
CA LEU A 127 1.93 -15.14 6.45
C LEU A 127 2.15 -16.66 6.62
N LYS A 128 3.25 -17.07 7.25
CA LYS A 128 3.56 -18.49 7.46
C LYS A 128 2.52 -19.17 8.36
N ALA A 129 2.10 -18.51 9.43
CA ALA A 129 1.08 -19.02 10.34
C ALA A 129 -0.27 -19.24 9.62
N PHE A 130 -0.68 -18.26 8.80
CA PHE A 130 -1.88 -18.39 7.98
C PHE A 130 -1.80 -19.53 6.97
N LEU A 131 -0.69 -19.63 6.23
CA LEU A 131 -0.50 -20.72 5.26
C LEU A 131 -0.49 -22.09 5.94
N HIS A 132 0.15 -22.21 7.11
CA HIS A 132 0.08 -23.41 7.91
C HIS A 132 -1.36 -23.72 8.33
N GLN A 133 -2.14 -22.74 8.77
CA GLN A 133 -3.55 -22.98 9.12
C GLN A 133 -4.39 -23.48 7.93
N VAL A 134 -4.13 -22.96 6.73
CA VAL A 134 -4.94 -23.27 5.53
C VAL A 134 -4.54 -24.60 4.88
N TYR A 135 -3.27 -24.99 4.98
CA TYR A 135 -2.72 -26.14 4.26
C TYR A 135 -2.13 -27.25 5.16
N ALA A 136 -2.25 -27.14 6.49
CA ALA A 136 -1.88 -28.22 7.41
C ALA A 136 -2.90 -29.37 7.41
#